data_AF-A0A8D9FEE7-F1
#
_entry.id   AF-A0A8D9FEE7-F1
#
_cell.length_a   1.000
_cell.length_b   1.000
_cell.length_c   1.000
_cell.angle_alpha   90.00
_cell.angle_beta   90.00
_cell.angle_gamma   90.00
#
_symmetry.space_group_name_H-M   'P 1'
#
loop_
_entity.id
_entity.type
_entity.pdbx_description
1 polymer ?
#
loop_
_entity_poly.entity_id
_entity_poly.type
_entity_poly.pdbx_seq_one_letter_code
_entity_poly.pdbx_strand_id
1 'polypeptide(L)'
;MCFDIPTVPGPPKLCRQKSKNKRDSNYLEENPTLLSAREAVSLWILGTRKKRYDLLKDTKPPNDAEMTLQFLKSAIYYFLTDPVNAQGHLTAILSILRYNDTQKENIMKTQAHAWKYSYY
;
A
#
# COMPACT_ATOMS: atom_id res chain seq x y z
N MET A 1 -7.38 -40.14 -22.77
CA MET A 1 -8.82 -40.00 -23.05
C MET A 1 -9.59 -40.64 -21.90
N CYS A 2 -10.31 -39.81 -21.14
CA CYS A 2 -11.52 -40.14 -20.39
C CYS A 2 -12.37 -38.85 -20.40
N PHE A 3 -13.67 -39.06 -20.58
CA PHE A 3 -14.70 -38.12 -20.99
C PHE A 3 -15.23 -37.23 -19.85
N ASP A 4 -15.90 -36.16 -20.32
CA ASP A 4 -16.99 -35.38 -19.74
C ASP A 4 -16.82 -34.62 -18.41
N ILE A 5 -17.19 -33.35 -18.52
CA ILE A 5 -17.41 -32.37 -17.46
C ILE A 5 -18.76 -32.69 -16.79
N PRO A 6 -18.81 -32.78 -15.46
CA PRO A 6 -19.98 -32.32 -14.73
C PRO A 6 -19.63 -31.20 -13.74
N THR A 7 -20.38 -30.12 -13.85
CA THR A 7 -20.50 -29.00 -12.92
C THR A 7 -20.96 -29.44 -11.52
N VAL A 8 -20.09 -29.34 -10.50
CA VAL A 8 -20.45 -29.17 -9.07
C VAL A 8 -19.26 -28.50 -8.33
N PRO A 9 -19.46 -27.52 -7.42
CA PRO A 9 -18.37 -26.82 -6.73
C PRO A 9 -17.86 -27.67 -5.56
N GLY A 10 -16.77 -28.39 -5.78
CA GLY A 10 -16.02 -29.08 -4.73
C GLY A 10 -14.57 -28.60 -4.72
N PRO A 11 -13.88 -28.60 -3.56
CA PRO A 11 -12.46 -28.29 -3.51
C PRO A 11 -11.71 -29.24 -4.48
N PRO A 12 -10.73 -28.73 -5.24
CA PRO A 12 -10.08 -29.50 -6.29
C PRO A 12 -9.51 -30.78 -5.69
N LYS A 13 -10.04 -31.93 -6.15
CA LYS A 13 -9.49 -33.24 -5.81
C LYS A 13 -8.09 -33.29 -6.41
N LEU A 14 -7.09 -33.14 -5.55
CA LEU A 14 -5.69 -33.36 -5.91
C LEU A 14 -5.56 -34.85 -6.25
N CYS A 15 -5.70 -35.20 -7.54
CA CYS A 15 -5.34 -36.52 -8.03
C CYS A 15 -3.89 -36.74 -7.64
N ARG A 16 -3.68 -37.55 -6.60
CA ARG A 16 -2.37 -37.97 -6.13
C ARG A 16 -1.85 -38.99 -7.14
N GLN A 17 -1.51 -38.52 -8.35
CA GLN A 17 -0.66 -39.26 -9.25
C GLN A 17 0.67 -39.40 -8.50
N LYS A 18 0.94 -40.62 -8.03
CA LYS A 18 2.29 -41.02 -7.63
C LYS A 18 3.15 -40.91 -8.89
N SER A 19 3.71 -39.73 -9.14
CA SER A 19 4.83 -39.60 -10.05
C SER A 19 5.92 -40.48 -9.46
N LYS A 20 6.24 -41.57 -10.15
CA LYS A 20 7.42 -42.38 -9.84
C LYS A 20 8.59 -41.40 -9.84
N ASN A 21 9.31 -41.32 -8.72
CA ASN A 21 10.58 -40.60 -8.58
C ASN A 21 11.48 -41.03 -9.73
N LYS A 22 11.48 -40.23 -10.81
CA LYS A 22 12.57 -40.25 -11.77
C LYS A 22 13.66 -39.50 -11.05
N ARG A 23 14.51 -40.28 -10.39
CA ARG A 23 15.73 -39.85 -9.71
C ARG A 23 16.36 -38.70 -10.48
N ASP A 24 16.76 -37.69 -9.72
CA ASP A 24 17.59 -36.55 -10.09
C ASP A 24 18.78 -37.00 -10.97
N SER A 25 18.52 -37.15 -12.27
CA SER A 25 19.50 -37.60 -13.24
C SER A 25 20.09 -36.35 -13.87
N ASN A 26 21.29 -36.03 -13.40
CA ASN A 26 22.25 -35.08 -13.98
C ASN A 26 21.90 -33.60 -13.81
N TYR A 27 22.23 -33.07 -12.62
CA TYR A 27 22.60 -31.66 -12.42
C TYR A 27 24.06 -31.43 -12.86
N LEU A 28 24.38 -31.72 -14.11
CA LEU A 28 25.68 -31.37 -14.69
C LEU A 28 25.42 -30.90 -16.13
N GLU A 29 25.01 -29.64 -16.26
CA GLU A 29 25.59 -28.70 -17.23
C GLU A 29 25.00 -27.29 -17.02
N GLU A 30 25.85 -26.44 -16.44
CA GLU A 30 26.10 -25.06 -16.84
C GLU A 30 24.90 -24.18 -17.20
N ASN A 31 24.16 -23.72 -16.19
CA ASN A 31 23.59 -22.37 -16.14
C ASN A 31 23.14 -22.09 -14.69
N PRO A 32 23.92 -21.37 -13.86
CA PRO A 32 23.59 -21.08 -12.46
C PRO A 32 22.43 -20.09 -12.29
N THR A 33 21.72 -19.76 -13.36
CA THR A 33 20.76 -18.65 -13.46
C THR A 33 19.31 -19.10 -13.58
N LEU A 34 19.05 -20.41 -13.77
CA LEU A 34 17.69 -20.94 -13.92
C LEU A 34 17.23 -21.63 -12.64
N LEU A 35 16.16 -21.10 -12.05
CA LEU A 35 15.51 -21.62 -10.85
C LEU A 35 15.06 -23.08 -11.06
N SER A 36 15.31 -23.95 -10.09
CA SER A 36 14.77 -25.31 -10.05
C SER A 36 13.23 -25.26 -10.12
N ALA A 37 12.60 -26.30 -10.68
CA ALA A 37 11.14 -26.40 -10.76
C ALA A 37 10.44 -26.16 -9.41
N ARG A 38 11.07 -26.61 -8.31
CA ARG A 38 10.55 -26.38 -6.95
C ARG A 38 10.63 -24.91 -6.52
N GLU A 39 11.69 -24.22 -6.92
CA GLU A 39 11.91 -22.80 -6.62
C GLU A 39 10.99 -21.91 -7.46
N ALA A 40 10.83 -22.25 -8.75
CA ALA A 40 9.89 -21.57 -9.65
C ALA A 40 8.44 -21.65 -9.13
N VAL A 41 8.00 -22.83 -8.68
CA VAL A 41 6.67 -23.01 -8.07
C VAL A 41 6.53 -22.19 -6.77
N SER A 42 7.58 -22.17 -5.95
CA SER A 42 7.58 -21.38 -4.70
C SER A 42 7.44 -19.88 -4.99
N LEU A 43 8.17 -19.35 -5.99
CA LEU A 43 8.06 -17.97 -6.43
C LEU A 43 6.69 -17.63 -7.02
N TRP A 44 6.08 -18.53 -7.79
CA TRP A 44 4.71 -18.34 -8.29
C TRP A 44 3.69 -18.21 -7.15
N ILE A 45 3.78 -19.08 -6.14
CA ILE A 45 2.89 -19.04 -4.97
C ILE A 45 3.12 -17.74 -4.16
N LEU A 46 4.36 -17.33 -3.97
CA LEU A 46 4.69 -16.07 -3.28
C LEU A 46 4.22 -14.85 -4.07
N GLY A 47 4.46 -14.81 -5.38
CA GLY A 47 4.06 -13.72 -6.27
C GLY A 47 2.54 -13.57 -6.36
N THR A 48 1.81 -14.69 -6.48
CA THR A 48 0.33 -14.68 -6.48
C THR A 48 -0.24 -14.21 -5.14
N ARG A 49 0.38 -14.60 -4.01
CA ARG A 49 0.01 -14.08 -2.68
C ARG A 49 0.27 -12.58 -2.56
N LYS A 50 1.45 -12.10 -2.94
CA LYS A 50 1.79 -10.67 -2.92
C LYS A 50 0.79 -9.85 -3.74
N LYS A 51 0.54 -10.26 -4.99
CA LYS A 51 -0.40 -9.54 -5.87
C LYS A 51 -1.81 -9.52 -5.30
N ARG A 52 -2.25 -10.60 -4.65
CA ARG A 52 -3.53 -10.65 -3.94
C ARG A 52 -3.57 -9.71 -2.72
N TYR A 53 -2.50 -9.64 -1.93
CA TYR A 53 -2.41 -8.70 -0.81
C TYR A 53 -2.41 -7.25 -1.27
N ASP A 54 -1.72 -6.93 -2.36
CA ASP A 54 -1.72 -5.57 -2.93
C ASP A 54 -3.15 -5.17 -3.36
N LEU A 55 -3.87 -6.07 -4.05
CA LEU A 55 -5.28 -5.83 -4.40
C LEU A 55 -6.17 -5.64 -3.16
N LEU A 56 -5.99 -6.46 -2.12
CA LEU A 56 -6.74 -6.31 -0.86
C LEU A 56 -6.37 -5.03 -0.11
N LYS A 57 -5.12 -4.58 -0.22
CA LYS A 57 -4.64 -3.33 0.37
C LYS A 57 -5.23 -2.13 -0.36
N ASP A 58 -5.27 -2.16 -1.69
CA ASP A 58 -5.82 -1.08 -2.52
C ASP A 58 -7.35 -1.00 -2.44
N THR A 59 -8.02 -2.14 -2.21
CA THR A 59 -9.49 -2.21 -2.02
C THR A 59 -9.93 -1.95 -0.58
N LYS A 60 -9.02 -2.00 0.39
CA LYS A 60 -9.35 -1.59 1.76
C LYS A 60 -9.51 -0.07 1.73
N PRO A 61 -10.62 0.50 2.25
CA PRO A 61 -10.68 1.93 2.45
C PRO A 61 -9.43 2.33 3.24
N PRO A 62 -8.70 3.38 2.83
CA PRO A 62 -7.52 3.81 3.55
C PRO A 62 -7.93 3.93 5.01
N ASN A 63 -7.16 3.28 5.89
CA ASN A 63 -7.40 3.34 7.32
C ASN A 63 -7.60 4.81 7.70
N ASP A 64 -8.57 5.15 8.56
CA ASP A 64 -8.93 6.56 8.82
C ASP A 64 -7.69 7.41 9.19
N ALA A 65 -6.71 6.79 9.86
CA ALA A 65 -5.41 7.38 10.16
C ALA A 65 -4.57 7.69 8.90
N GLU A 66 -4.47 6.77 7.94
CA GLU A 66 -3.76 6.98 6.67
C GLU A 66 -4.44 8.10 5.87
N MET A 67 -5.76 8.08 5.76
CA MET A 67 -6.51 9.13 5.08
C MET A 67 -6.27 10.50 5.75
N THR A 68 -6.32 10.55 7.08
CA THR A 68 -6.05 11.76 7.87
C THR A 68 -4.61 12.26 7.64
N LEU A 69 -3.61 11.38 7.58
CA LEU A 69 -2.23 11.75 7.30
C LEU A 69 -2.04 12.29 5.88
N GLN A 70 -2.75 11.74 4.89
CA GLN A 70 -2.74 12.26 3.52
C GLN A 70 -3.36 13.67 3.45
N PHE A 71 -4.46 13.93 4.16
CA PHE A 71 -5.03 15.27 4.29
C PHE A 71 -4.09 16.24 5.01
N LEU A 72 -3.42 15.79 6.06
CA LEU A 72 -2.45 16.62 6.77
C LEU A 72 -1.27 16.99 5.86
N LYS A 73 -0.74 16.02 5.12
CA LYS A 73 0.35 16.23 4.16
C LYS A 73 -0.02 17.25 3.08
N SER A 74 -1.21 17.14 2.50
CA SER A 74 -1.66 18.07 1.46
C SER A 74 -1.90 19.48 2.04
N ALA A 75 -2.51 19.58 3.22
CA ALA A 75 -2.73 20.87 3.89
C ALA A 75 -1.40 21.58 4.20
N ILE A 76 -0.38 20.85 4.66
CA ILE A 76 0.98 21.40 4.88
C ILE A 76 1.65 21.80 3.57
N TYR A 77 1.53 20.99 2.52
CA TYR A 77 2.11 21.31 1.21
C TYR A 77 1.57 22.64 0.68
N TYR A 78 0.25 22.84 0.69
CA TYR A 78 -0.35 24.08 0.22
C TYR A 78 -0.12 25.25 1.17
N PHE A 79 -0.03 25.01 2.49
CA PHE A 79 0.38 26.03 3.44
C PHE A 79 1.76 26.64 3.12
N LEU A 80 2.70 25.83 2.64
CA LEU A 80 4.05 26.28 2.31
C LEU A 80 4.19 26.82 0.89
N THR A 81 3.37 26.35 -0.04
CA THR A 81 3.50 26.67 -1.48
C THR A 81 2.54 27.74 -1.97
N ASP A 82 1.40 27.93 -1.29
CA ASP A 82 0.39 28.95 -1.62
C ASP A 82 0.27 29.99 -0.49
N PRO A 83 1.08 31.07 -0.54
CA PRO A 83 1.03 32.13 0.48
C PRO A 83 -0.26 32.96 0.41
N VAL A 84 -1.00 32.92 -0.70
CA VAL A 84 -2.26 33.70 -0.86
C VAL A 84 -3.34 33.15 0.05
N ASN A 85 -3.43 31.82 0.15
CA ASN A 85 -4.42 31.14 0.97
C ASN A 85 -3.83 30.40 2.18
N ALA A 86 -2.61 30.76 2.60
CA ALA A 86 -1.94 30.07 3.69
C ALA A 86 -2.70 30.15 5.04
N GLN A 87 -3.56 31.16 5.27
CA GLN A 87 -4.47 31.14 6.43
C GLN A 87 -5.56 30.06 6.34
N GLY A 88 -6.14 29.83 5.16
CA GLY A 88 -7.10 28.76 4.93
C GLY A 88 -6.47 27.39 5.14
N HIS A 89 -5.25 27.20 4.64
CA HIS A 89 -4.48 25.97 4.84
C HIS A 89 -4.08 25.76 6.31
N LEU A 90 -3.68 26.81 7.03
CA LEU A 90 -3.43 26.69 8.48
C LEU A 90 -4.69 26.28 9.24
N THR A 91 -5.84 26.86 8.90
CA THR A 91 -7.12 26.50 9.53
C THR A 91 -7.47 25.04 9.30
N ALA A 92 -7.21 24.52 8.10
CA ALA A 92 -7.39 23.11 7.77
C ALA A 92 -6.45 22.21 8.59
N ILE A 93 -5.16 22.57 8.69
CA ILE A 93 -4.16 21.84 9.51
C ILE A 93 -4.63 21.75 10.97
N LEU A 94 -5.07 22.88 11.54
CA LEU A 94 -5.54 22.93 12.93
C LEU A 94 -6.80 22.09 13.14
N SER A 95 -7.68 22.04 12.14
CA SER A 95 -8.91 21.23 12.18
C SER A 95 -8.62 19.73 12.07
N ILE A 96 -7.69 19.32 11.21
CA ILE A 96 -7.25 17.93 11.06
C ILE A 96 -6.60 17.43 12.35
N LEU A 97 -5.78 18.27 12.99
CA LEU A 97 -5.11 17.96 14.27
C LEU A 97 -6.00 18.17 15.50
N ARG A 98 -7.25 18.60 15.30
CA ARG A 98 -8.27 18.78 16.36
C ARG A 98 -7.83 19.72 17.49
N TYR A 99 -7.16 20.82 17.16
CA TYR A 99 -6.88 21.88 18.13
C TYR A 99 -8.19 22.51 18.63
N ASN A 100 -8.21 22.88 19.92
CA ASN A 100 -9.34 23.60 20.50
C ASN A 100 -9.37 25.06 20.00
N ASP A 101 -10.54 25.70 20.02
CA ASP A 101 -10.69 27.03 19.42
C ASP A 101 -9.82 28.12 20.07
N THR A 102 -9.59 28.01 21.39
CA THR A 102 -8.63 28.87 22.12
C THR A 102 -7.20 28.69 21.62
N GLN A 103 -6.80 27.46 21.29
CA GLN A 103 -5.47 27.17 20.75
C GLN A 103 -5.35 27.68 19.32
N LYS A 104 -6.40 27.52 18.50
CA LYS A 104 -6.44 28.05 17.13
C LYS A 104 -6.25 29.55 17.12
N GLU A 105 -6.96 30.28 17.99
CA GLU A 105 -6.87 31.74 18.07
C GLU A 105 -5.47 32.22 18.46
N ASN A 106 -4.84 31.56 19.44
CA ASN A 106 -3.47 31.89 19.86
C ASN A 106 -2.44 31.65 18.76
N ILE A 107 -2.58 30.54 18.02
CA ILE A 107 -1.68 30.20 16.90
C ILE A 107 -1.87 31.20 15.75
N MET A 108 -3.11 31.56 15.42
CA MET A 108 -3.40 32.55 14.38
C MET A 108 -2.85 33.94 14.71
N LYS A 109 -2.99 34.40 15.97
CA LYS A 109 -2.39 35.67 16.43
C LYS A 109 -0.87 35.67 16.30
N THR A 110 -0.24 34.57 16.70
CA THR A 110 1.22 34.42 16.63
C THR A 110 1.71 34.42 15.18
N GLN A 111 1.01 33.71 14.29
CA GLN A 111 1.33 33.68 12.87
C GLN A 111 1.14 35.04 12.20
N ALA A 112 0.03 35.73 12.46
CA ALA A 112 -0.24 37.05 11.92
C ALA A 112 0.83 38.07 12.38
N HIS A 113 1.26 37.97 13.63
CA HIS A 113 2.39 38.76 14.13
C HIS A 113 3.67 38.40 13.37
N ALA A 114 4.03 37.12 13.26
CA ALA A 114 5.25 36.69 12.55
C ALA A 114 5.30 37.17 11.10
N TRP A 115 4.18 37.12 10.37
CA TRP A 115 4.12 37.59 8.98
C TRP A 115 4.24 39.11 8.86
N LYS A 116 3.75 39.85 9.86
CA LYS A 116 3.87 41.31 9.89
C LYS A 116 5.33 41.78 9.98
N TYR A 117 6.22 41.01 10.61
CA TYR A 117 7.65 41.35 10.76
C TYR A 117 8.58 40.58 9.81
N SER A 118 8.05 39.74 8.91
CA SER A 118 8.87 38.99 7.93
C SER A 118 9.27 39.81 6.70
N TYR A 119 8.80 41.06 6.56
CA TYR A 119 9.07 41.97 5.43
C TYR A 119 9.91 43.20 5.82
N TYR A 120 10.59 43.17 6.97
CA TYR A 120 11.60 44.15 7.39
C TYR A 120 12.95 43.48 7.56
#